data_AF-A0A7S2T0H1-F1
#
_entry.id   AF-A0A7S2T0H1-F1
#
_cell.length_a   1.000
_cell.length_b   1.000
_cell.length_c   1.000
_cell.angle_alpha   90.00
_cell.angle_beta   90.00
_cell.angle_gamma   90.00
#
_symmetry.space_group_name_H-M   'P 1'
#
loop_
_entity.id
_entity.type
_entity.pdbx_description
1 polymer ?
#
loop_
_entity_poly.entity_id
_entity_poly.type
_entity_poly.pdbx_seq_one_letter_code
_entity_poly.pdbx_strand_id
1 'polypeptide(L)'
;DRNLEDEYLENLVVLSKGKFLSGYAVSLGLFILGPLVDMIQAWPLNRIDDPNVHSVMAKEAVPTFCALLVLLFGLVACAVAYETGKCVAWSWRWCWCCCSSSLTNRRGCLNVVSSCTESLRRQRRVILQITGAVYLSYVVIMSVEFAMLGNLWSFLYGKQGWILKLIFFDLPPLISLLFMSLPTFLVGEIMFLAILSFSVIIPTVLGYWQSMNDIVNSGIEFTRFSPFWEELCSDEDRPDIVRSCKIDYVYKMALPYILVNALMIAVIIVSALSEATNRRLFIWKKLTRAQHSKIIKDHKKKEETIIEMFQSF
;
A
#
# COMPACT_ATOMS: atom_id res chain seq x y z
N ASP A 1 -21.43 4.80 17.40
CA ASP A 1 -22.25 5.25 16.26
C ASP A 1 -21.81 4.53 14.98
N ARG A 2 -22.15 3.24 14.84
CA ARG A 2 -21.66 2.38 13.74
C ARG A 2 -22.14 2.84 12.36
N ASN A 3 -23.30 3.47 12.30
CA ASN A 3 -23.85 3.99 11.04
C ASN A 3 -23.05 5.18 10.48
N LEU A 4 -22.51 6.04 11.36
CA LEU A 4 -21.70 7.20 10.96
C LEU A 4 -20.32 6.77 10.43
N GLU A 5 -19.75 5.71 10.99
CA GLU A 5 -18.49 5.14 10.50
C GLU A 5 -18.66 4.47 9.13
N ASP A 6 -19.73 3.71 8.94
CA ASP A 6 -20.07 3.13 7.64
C ASP A 6 -20.26 4.21 6.57
N GLU A 7 -20.97 5.29 6.89
CA GLU A 7 -21.19 6.41 5.96
C GLU A 7 -19.89 7.17 5.66
N TYR A 8 -18.98 7.28 6.63
CA TYR A 8 -17.65 7.86 6.41
C TYR A 8 -16.84 7.01 5.43
N LEU A 9 -16.75 5.69 5.65
CA LEU A 9 -16.00 4.78 4.79
C LEU A 9 -16.53 4.78 3.36
N GLU A 10 -17.84 4.82 3.18
CA GLU A 10 -18.45 4.94 1.86
C GLU A 10 -18.06 6.25 1.15
N ASN A 11 -18.08 7.37 1.87
CA ASN A 11 -17.65 8.66 1.31
C ASN A 11 -16.16 8.67 0.98
N LEU A 12 -15.34 8.02 1.82
CA LEU A 12 -13.90 7.89 1.59
C LEU A 12 -13.64 7.15 0.27
N VAL A 13 -14.24 5.98 0.05
CA VAL A 13 -14.05 5.15 -1.15
C VAL A 13 -14.44 5.89 -2.44
N VAL A 14 -15.49 6.71 -2.40
CA VAL A 14 -15.94 7.50 -3.56
C VAL A 14 -14.96 8.64 -3.87
N LEU A 15 -14.52 9.37 -2.85
CA LEU A 15 -13.60 10.50 -3.01
C LEU A 15 -12.19 10.07 -3.41
N SER A 16 -11.83 8.82 -3.14
CA SER A 16 -10.48 8.29 -3.32
C SER A 16 -10.31 7.42 -4.58
N LYS A 17 -11.30 7.29 -5.47
CA LYS A 17 -11.17 6.46 -6.70
C LYS A 17 -9.87 6.69 -7.46
N GLY A 18 -9.50 7.97 -7.68
CA GLY A 18 -8.24 8.32 -8.35
C GLY A 18 -7.01 7.88 -7.58
N LYS A 19 -7.05 7.97 -6.24
CA LYS A 19 -5.97 7.60 -5.33
C LYS A 19 -5.71 6.09 -5.28
N PHE A 20 -6.77 5.29 -5.30
CA PHE A 20 -6.67 3.83 -5.39
C PHE A 20 -6.03 3.39 -6.71
N LEU A 21 -6.51 3.91 -7.84
CA LEU A 21 -5.96 3.56 -9.16
C LEU A 21 -4.51 4.05 -9.32
N SER A 22 -4.20 5.27 -8.88
CA SER A 22 -2.82 5.78 -8.91
C SER A 22 -1.92 4.98 -7.98
N GLY A 23 -2.40 4.54 -6.82
CA GLY A 23 -1.64 3.70 -5.90
C GLY A 23 -1.22 2.38 -6.56
N TYR A 24 -2.14 1.67 -7.21
CA TYR A 24 -1.80 0.42 -7.91
C TYR A 24 -0.87 0.66 -9.10
N ALA A 25 -1.05 1.76 -9.84
CA ALA A 25 -0.13 2.12 -10.92
C ALA A 25 1.29 2.39 -10.39
N VAL A 26 1.42 3.09 -9.26
CA VAL A 26 2.69 3.32 -8.59
C VAL A 26 3.28 2.01 -8.05
N SER A 27 2.47 1.11 -7.48
CA SER A 27 2.95 -0.18 -6.98
C SER A 27 3.51 -1.05 -8.10
N LEU A 28 2.82 -1.11 -9.25
CA LEU A 28 3.30 -1.82 -10.43
C LEU A 28 4.56 -1.17 -11.00
N GLY A 29 4.60 0.16 -11.06
CA GLY A 29 5.77 0.90 -11.50
C GLY A 29 6.99 0.61 -10.63
N LEU A 30 6.83 0.64 -9.30
CA LEU A 30 7.90 0.34 -8.34
C LEU A 30 8.32 -1.13 -8.38
N PHE A 31 7.37 -2.06 -8.57
CA PHE A 31 7.67 -3.49 -8.72
C PHE A 31 8.51 -3.79 -9.96
N ILE A 32 8.32 -3.04 -11.06
CA ILE A 32 9.10 -3.21 -12.29
C ILE A 32 10.42 -2.44 -12.22
N LEU A 33 10.39 -1.20 -11.69
CA LEU A 33 11.57 -0.34 -11.65
C LEU A 33 12.64 -0.83 -10.67
N GLY A 34 12.24 -1.45 -9.55
CA GLY A 34 13.19 -2.00 -8.57
C GLY A 34 14.19 -2.98 -9.19
N PRO A 35 13.70 -4.11 -9.76
CA PRO A 35 14.54 -5.06 -10.48
C PRO A 35 15.29 -4.47 -11.66
N LEU A 36 14.70 -3.48 -12.36
CA LEU A 36 15.33 -2.84 -13.51
C LEU A 36 16.54 -1.98 -13.11
N VAL A 37 16.46 -1.25 -12.00
CA VAL A 37 17.59 -0.47 -11.46
C VAL A 37 18.73 -1.40 -11.06
N ASP A 38 18.41 -2.50 -10.38
CA ASP A 38 19.39 -3.50 -9.99
C ASP A 38 20.02 -4.19 -11.21
N MET A 39 19.23 -4.57 -12.21
CA MET A 39 19.74 -5.15 -13.46
C MET A 39 20.68 -4.21 -14.21
N ILE A 40 20.40 -2.90 -14.23
CA ILE A 40 21.30 -1.90 -14.81
C ILE A 40 22.60 -1.79 -13.99
N GLN A 41 22.51 -1.79 -12.65
CA GLN A 41 23.67 -1.75 -11.77
C GLN A 41 24.53 -3.01 -11.89
N ALA A 42 23.91 -4.18 -12.04
CA ALA A 42 24.56 -5.48 -12.15
C ALA A 42 25.01 -5.83 -13.57
N TRP A 43 24.60 -5.07 -14.61
CA TRP A 43 24.98 -5.30 -16.00
C TRP A 43 26.50 -5.49 -16.19
N PRO A 44 27.39 -4.66 -15.60
CA PRO A 44 28.83 -4.83 -15.76
C PRO A 44 29.36 -6.15 -15.18
N LEU A 45 28.66 -6.69 -14.18
CA LEU A 45 29.06 -7.84 -13.36
C LEU A 45 28.45 -9.16 -13.88
N ASN A 46 27.31 -9.11 -14.56
CA ASN A 46 26.65 -10.27 -15.20
C ASN A 46 27.37 -10.81 -16.45
N ARG A 47 28.56 -10.30 -16.77
CA ARG A 47 29.40 -10.80 -17.88
C ARG A 47 30.17 -12.08 -17.52
N ILE A 48 30.04 -12.56 -16.29
CA ILE A 48 30.67 -13.79 -15.79
C ILE A 48 29.64 -14.92 -15.95
N ASP A 49 29.81 -15.74 -16.99
CA ASP A 49 28.94 -16.88 -17.30
C ASP A 49 29.07 -17.98 -16.24
N ASP A 50 28.19 -17.97 -15.24
CA ASP A 50 28.13 -19.02 -14.22
C ASP A 50 26.88 -19.90 -14.45
N PRO A 51 27.01 -21.22 -14.70
CA PRO A 51 25.89 -22.11 -15.09
C PRO A 51 24.79 -22.25 -14.01
N ASN A 52 25.05 -21.84 -12.76
CA ASN A 52 24.06 -21.83 -11.69
C ASN A 52 23.00 -20.73 -11.83
N VAL A 53 23.26 -19.69 -12.65
CA VAL A 53 22.38 -18.53 -12.83
C VAL A 53 21.00 -18.90 -13.39
N HIS A 54 20.93 -19.88 -14.31
CA HIS A 54 19.66 -20.30 -14.91
C HIS A 54 18.70 -20.96 -13.90
N SER A 55 19.24 -21.76 -12.96
CA SER A 55 18.43 -22.42 -11.92
C SER A 55 17.88 -21.43 -10.89
N VAL A 56 18.62 -20.35 -10.67
CA VAL A 56 18.30 -19.26 -9.76
C VAL A 56 17.22 -18.36 -10.37
N MET A 57 17.39 -17.94 -11.63
CA MET A 57 16.39 -17.12 -12.34
C MET A 57 15.03 -17.83 -12.44
N ALA A 58 15.02 -19.15 -12.64
CA ALA A 58 13.79 -19.92 -12.67
C ALA A 58 13.05 -19.95 -11.31
N LYS A 59 13.80 -19.94 -10.20
CA LYS A 59 13.23 -19.92 -8.85
C LYS A 59 12.71 -18.53 -8.45
N GLU A 60 13.33 -17.47 -8.94
CA GLU A 60 12.85 -16.09 -8.71
C GLU A 60 11.63 -15.75 -9.60
N ALA A 61 11.58 -16.28 -10.82
CA ALA A 61 10.54 -15.94 -11.79
C ALA A 61 9.11 -16.34 -11.35
N VAL A 62 8.96 -17.46 -10.64
CA VAL A 62 7.64 -17.97 -10.22
C VAL A 62 6.97 -17.06 -9.19
N PRO A 63 7.57 -16.77 -8.02
CA PRO A 63 6.96 -15.90 -7.02
C PRO A 63 6.81 -14.46 -7.50
N THR A 64 7.77 -13.92 -8.25
CA THR A 64 7.66 -12.58 -8.84
C THR A 64 6.51 -12.49 -9.84
N PHE A 65 6.31 -13.50 -10.69
CA PHE A 65 5.17 -13.55 -11.60
C PHE A 65 3.84 -13.66 -10.84
N CYS A 66 3.78 -14.49 -9.79
CA CYS A 66 2.61 -14.59 -8.91
C CYS A 66 2.29 -13.24 -8.23
N ALA A 67 3.29 -12.54 -7.69
CA ALA A 67 3.13 -11.23 -7.07
C ALA A 67 2.63 -10.18 -8.07
N LEU A 68 3.17 -10.19 -9.29
CA LEU A 68 2.72 -9.32 -10.38
C LEU A 68 1.28 -9.60 -10.78
N LEU A 69 0.89 -10.86 -10.91
CA LEU A 69 -0.49 -11.25 -11.19
C LEU A 69 -1.44 -10.81 -10.08
N VAL A 70 -1.04 -10.91 -8.82
CA VAL A 70 -1.82 -10.44 -7.66
C VAL A 70 -2.04 -8.92 -7.71
N LEU A 71 -1.00 -8.14 -8.03
CA LEU A 71 -1.12 -6.69 -8.18
C LEU A 71 -2.00 -6.29 -9.39
N LEU A 72 -1.83 -6.96 -10.52
CA LEU A 72 -2.67 -6.76 -11.71
C LEU A 72 -4.13 -7.13 -11.44
N PHE A 73 -4.37 -8.25 -10.77
CA PHE A 73 -5.71 -8.66 -10.35
C PHE A 73 -6.33 -7.60 -9.43
N GLY A 74 -5.57 -7.07 -8.47
CA GLY A 74 -6.03 -5.98 -7.61
C GLY A 74 -6.46 -4.74 -8.38
N LEU A 75 -5.63 -4.28 -9.33
CA LEU A 75 -5.95 -3.15 -10.19
C LEU A 75 -7.25 -3.38 -10.99
N VAL A 76 -7.36 -4.53 -11.67
CA VAL A 76 -8.53 -4.87 -12.50
C VAL A 76 -9.78 -5.04 -11.63
N ALA A 77 -9.69 -5.75 -10.51
CA ALA A 77 -10.80 -5.96 -9.60
C ALA A 77 -11.31 -4.64 -9.01
N CYS A 78 -10.42 -3.74 -8.60
CA CYS A 78 -10.80 -2.40 -8.16
C CYS A 78 -11.44 -1.58 -9.29
N ALA A 79 -10.88 -1.59 -10.50
CA ALA A 79 -11.45 -0.89 -11.65
C ALA A 79 -12.86 -1.40 -11.99
N VAL A 80 -13.06 -2.71 -12.04
CA VAL A 80 -14.36 -3.35 -12.29
C VAL A 80 -15.35 -3.02 -11.17
N ALA A 81 -14.93 -3.06 -9.90
CA ALA A 81 -15.78 -2.68 -8.78
C ALA A 81 -16.25 -1.21 -8.87
N TYR A 82 -15.38 -0.30 -9.33
CA TYR A 82 -15.73 1.09 -9.55
C TYR A 82 -16.65 1.33 -10.75
N GLU A 83 -16.58 0.52 -11.81
CA GLU A 83 -17.46 0.64 -12.98
C GLU A 83 -18.82 -0.05 -12.78
N THR A 84 -18.84 -1.23 -12.16
CA THR A 84 -20.09 -1.94 -11.82
C THR A 84 -20.93 -1.16 -10.81
N GLY A 85 -20.30 -0.43 -9.88
CA GLY A 85 -20.99 0.52 -9.00
C GLY A 85 -21.70 1.67 -9.72
N LYS A 86 -21.30 2.00 -10.97
CA LYS A 86 -22.02 2.97 -11.80
C LYS A 86 -23.20 2.34 -12.55
N CYS A 87 -23.13 1.07 -12.95
CA CYS A 87 -24.23 0.39 -13.67
C CYS A 87 -25.52 0.33 -12.84
N VAL A 88 -25.43 0.14 -11.51
CA VAL A 88 -26.60 0.18 -10.62
C VAL A 88 -27.19 1.61 -10.56
N ALA A 89 -26.34 2.65 -10.55
CA ALA A 89 -26.77 4.05 -10.58
C ALA A 89 -27.39 4.48 -11.92
N TRP A 90 -27.03 3.85 -13.04
CA TRP A 90 -27.67 4.09 -14.33
C TRP A 90 -29.10 3.51 -14.39
N SER A 91 -29.38 2.39 -13.69
CA SER A 91 -30.75 1.86 -13.60
C SER A 91 -31.71 2.81 -12.87
N TRP A 92 -31.20 3.67 -11.98
CA TRP A 92 -32.00 4.68 -11.28
C TRP A 92 -32.51 5.80 -12.19
N ARG A 93 -31.78 6.19 -13.25
CA ARG A 93 -32.28 7.19 -14.22
C ARG A 93 -33.41 6.64 -15.09
N TRP A 94 -33.39 5.34 -15.37
CA TRP A 94 -34.45 4.66 -16.13
C TRP A 94 -35.66 4.30 -15.25
N CYS A 95 -35.43 3.90 -14.00
CA CYS A 95 -36.52 3.54 -13.08
C CYS A 95 -37.35 4.76 -12.64
N TRP A 96 -36.73 5.95 -12.50
CA TRP A 96 -37.46 7.18 -12.19
C TRP A 96 -38.34 7.64 -13.37
N CYS A 97 -37.95 7.35 -14.62
CA CYS A 97 -38.81 7.65 -15.78
C CYS A 97 -40.00 6.68 -15.91
N CYS A 98 -39.87 5.42 -15.45
CA CYS A 98 -40.97 4.45 -15.49
C CYS A 98 -41.98 4.58 -14.33
N CYS A 99 -41.63 5.24 -13.22
CA CYS A 99 -42.49 5.36 -12.04
C CYS A 99 -43.42 6.59 -12.01
N SER A 100 -43.37 7.49 -13.00
CA SER A 100 -44.26 8.66 -13.06
C SER A 100 -45.71 8.34 -13.48
N SER A 101 -46.05 7.09 -13.79
CA SER A 101 -47.38 6.71 -14.33
C SER A 101 -48.25 5.83 -13.43
N SER A 102 -47.88 5.51 -12.18
CA SER A 102 -48.82 4.80 -11.30
C SER A 102 -48.63 5.10 -9.81
N LEU A 103 -49.67 5.69 -9.21
CA LEU A 103 -49.63 6.37 -7.91
C LEU A 103 -49.85 5.45 -6.68
N THR A 104 -49.75 4.12 -6.80
CA THR A 104 -50.35 3.22 -5.78
C THR A 104 -49.39 2.35 -4.97
N ASN A 105 -48.06 2.46 -5.06
CA ASN A 105 -47.20 1.57 -4.27
C ASN A 105 -45.94 2.19 -3.63
N ARG A 106 -46.14 3.09 -2.64
CA ARG A 106 -45.04 3.68 -1.85
C ARG A 106 -44.26 2.69 -0.99
N ARG A 107 -44.85 1.57 -0.56
CA ARG A 107 -44.17 0.58 0.32
C ARG A 107 -43.22 -0.35 -0.46
N GLY A 108 -43.56 -0.72 -1.70
CA GLY A 108 -42.67 -1.50 -2.57
C GLY A 108 -41.39 -0.75 -2.94
N CYS A 109 -41.49 0.56 -3.22
CA CYS A 109 -40.32 1.40 -3.48
C CYS A 109 -39.37 1.47 -2.27
N LEU A 110 -39.87 1.59 -1.03
CA LEU A 110 -38.98 1.65 0.14
C LEU A 110 -38.14 0.37 0.32
N ASN A 111 -38.72 -0.81 0.07
CA ASN A 111 -38.02 -2.09 0.22
C ASN A 111 -36.99 -2.36 -0.89
N VAL A 112 -37.26 -1.88 -2.11
CA VAL A 112 -36.29 -1.94 -3.21
C VAL A 112 -35.15 -0.94 -2.99
N VAL A 113 -35.46 0.26 -2.48
CA VAL A 113 -34.45 1.28 -2.16
C VAL A 113 -33.57 0.82 -1.00
N SER A 114 -34.13 0.22 0.05
CA SER A 114 -33.34 -0.29 1.19
C SER A 114 -32.41 -1.44 0.77
N SER A 115 -32.91 -2.40 -0.01
CA SER A 115 -32.10 -3.52 -0.52
C SER A 115 -30.99 -3.05 -1.48
N CYS A 116 -31.27 -2.04 -2.31
CA CYS A 116 -30.30 -1.47 -3.23
C CYS A 116 -29.23 -0.64 -2.49
N THR A 117 -29.61 0.12 -1.47
CA THR A 117 -28.65 0.84 -0.60
C THR A 117 -27.77 -0.12 0.20
N GLU A 118 -28.31 -1.26 0.67
CA GLU A 118 -27.50 -2.30 1.32
C GLU A 118 -26.53 -2.95 0.33
N SER A 119 -26.94 -3.21 -0.92
CA SER A 119 -26.05 -3.78 -1.94
C SER A 119 -24.89 -2.83 -2.32
N LEU A 120 -25.16 -1.53 -2.44
CA LEU A 120 -24.16 -0.49 -2.73
C LEU A 120 -23.21 -0.27 -1.54
N ARG A 121 -23.74 -0.31 -0.32
CA ARG A 121 -22.96 -0.26 0.94
C ARG A 121 -22.06 -1.50 1.08
N ARG A 122 -22.52 -2.68 0.63
CA ARG A 122 -21.74 -3.92 0.60
C ARG A 122 -20.64 -3.86 -0.46
N GLN A 123 -20.93 -3.40 -1.67
CA GLN A 123 -19.95 -3.26 -2.77
C GLN A 123 -18.80 -2.28 -2.46
N ARG A 124 -19.05 -1.19 -1.72
CA ARG A 124 -17.99 -0.22 -1.40
C ARG A 124 -17.02 -0.73 -0.33
N ARG A 125 -17.49 -1.57 0.61
CA ARG A 125 -16.62 -2.31 1.54
C ARG A 125 -15.76 -3.35 0.83
N VAL A 126 -16.29 -3.96 -0.24
CA VAL A 126 -15.57 -4.96 -1.04
C VAL A 126 -14.29 -4.37 -1.64
N ILE A 127 -14.25 -3.09 -2.03
CA ILE A 127 -13.03 -2.45 -2.55
C ILE A 127 -11.91 -2.45 -1.51
N LEU A 128 -12.21 -2.05 -0.27
CA LEU A 128 -11.24 -2.05 0.83
C LEU A 128 -10.76 -3.47 1.17
N GLN A 129 -11.66 -4.45 1.12
CA GLN A 129 -11.34 -5.86 1.37
C GLN A 129 -10.47 -6.45 0.25
N ILE A 130 -10.76 -6.13 -1.01
CA ILE A 130 -9.93 -6.53 -2.16
C ILE A 130 -8.54 -5.93 -2.01
N THR A 131 -8.43 -4.63 -1.71
CA THR A 131 -7.13 -3.99 -1.53
C THR A 131 -6.34 -4.61 -0.38
N GLY A 132 -7.00 -4.84 0.76
CA GLY A 132 -6.40 -5.57 1.89
C GLY A 132 -5.88 -6.95 1.49
N ALA A 133 -6.73 -7.77 0.87
CA ALA A 133 -6.37 -9.13 0.45
C ALA A 133 -5.21 -9.14 -0.55
N VAL A 134 -5.17 -8.20 -1.50
CA VAL A 134 -4.11 -8.09 -2.50
C VAL A 134 -2.76 -7.76 -1.85
N TYR A 135 -2.70 -6.76 -0.97
CA TYR A 135 -1.44 -6.41 -0.32
C TYR A 135 -1.00 -7.44 0.72
N LEU A 136 -1.93 -8.08 1.44
CA LEU A 136 -1.60 -9.17 2.36
C LEU A 136 -1.06 -10.40 1.61
N SER A 137 -1.71 -10.80 0.51
CA SER A 137 -1.22 -11.91 -0.33
C SER A 137 0.12 -11.58 -0.98
N TYR A 138 0.33 -10.34 -1.42
CA TYR A 138 1.63 -9.86 -1.89
C TYR A 138 2.71 -10.03 -0.82
N VAL A 139 2.49 -9.55 0.41
CA VAL A 139 3.45 -9.70 1.52
C VAL A 139 3.77 -11.17 1.79
N VAL A 140 2.77 -12.05 1.78
CA VAL A 140 2.97 -13.49 1.97
C VAL A 140 3.83 -14.09 0.85
N ILE A 141 3.48 -13.85 -0.42
CA ILE A 141 4.22 -14.39 -1.57
C ILE A 141 5.67 -13.92 -1.54
N MET A 142 5.89 -12.62 -1.36
CA MET A 142 7.23 -12.04 -1.33
C MET A 142 8.01 -12.50 -0.09
N SER A 143 7.36 -12.72 1.06
CA SER A 143 8.02 -13.27 2.24
C SER A 143 8.52 -14.71 2.02
N VAL A 144 7.77 -15.53 1.28
CA VAL A 144 8.19 -16.88 0.92
C VAL A 144 9.38 -16.83 -0.04
N GLU A 145 9.31 -15.96 -1.05
CA GLU A 145 10.44 -15.73 -1.96
C GLU A 145 11.68 -15.29 -1.18
N PHE A 146 11.54 -14.29 -0.31
CA PHE A 146 12.62 -13.75 0.50
C PHE A 146 13.22 -14.80 1.44
N ALA A 147 12.42 -15.73 1.96
CA ALA A 147 12.94 -16.84 2.75
C ALA A 147 13.78 -17.82 1.91
N MET A 148 13.44 -18.03 0.64
CA MET A 148 14.16 -18.95 -0.25
C MET A 148 15.39 -18.31 -0.90
N LEU A 149 15.31 -17.03 -1.24
CA LEU A 149 16.23 -16.33 -2.13
C LEU A 149 16.81 -15.06 -1.48
N GLY A 150 16.58 -14.85 -0.18
CA GLY A 150 17.00 -13.66 0.56
C GLY A 150 18.48 -13.37 0.39
N ASN A 151 19.33 -14.40 0.44
CA ASN A 151 20.78 -14.25 0.34
C ASN A 151 21.34 -14.59 -1.05
N LEU A 152 20.52 -14.50 -2.12
CA LEU A 152 20.97 -14.83 -3.48
C LEU A 152 22.19 -14.02 -3.91
N TRP A 153 22.21 -12.75 -3.52
CA TRP A 153 23.27 -11.81 -3.84
C TRP A 153 24.51 -11.95 -2.95
N SER A 154 24.64 -13.08 -2.25
CA SER A 154 25.78 -13.29 -1.35
C SER A 154 27.12 -13.29 -2.06
N PHE A 155 27.13 -13.66 -3.34
CA PHE A 155 28.35 -13.63 -4.15
C PHE A 155 28.88 -12.21 -4.38
N LEU A 156 28.00 -11.20 -4.41
CA LEU A 156 28.35 -9.80 -4.69
C LEU A 156 28.46 -8.96 -3.41
N TYR A 157 27.57 -9.21 -2.46
CA TYR A 157 27.38 -8.39 -1.26
C TYR A 157 27.62 -9.15 0.05
N GLY A 158 28.14 -10.38 -0.03
CA GLY A 158 28.38 -11.23 1.13
C GLY A 158 27.07 -11.67 1.82
N LYS A 159 27.17 -12.23 3.02
CA LYS A 159 26.00 -12.72 3.79
C LYS A 159 24.96 -11.65 4.18
N GLN A 160 25.19 -10.38 3.81
CA GLN A 160 24.31 -9.24 4.08
C GLN A 160 23.52 -8.75 2.87
N GLY A 161 23.68 -9.40 1.70
CA GLY A 161 22.95 -9.05 0.48
C GLY A 161 21.42 -9.10 0.61
N TRP A 162 20.90 -9.80 1.61
CA TRP A 162 19.48 -9.84 1.92
C TRP A 162 18.85 -8.48 2.22
N ILE A 163 19.61 -7.54 2.79
CA ILE A 163 19.11 -6.18 3.05
C ILE A 163 18.85 -5.46 1.73
N LEU A 164 19.72 -5.63 0.73
CA LEU A 164 19.55 -4.99 -0.57
C LEU A 164 18.34 -5.57 -1.32
N LYS A 165 18.17 -6.90 -1.29
CA LYS A 165 16.98 -7.55 -1.87
C LYS A 165 15.70 -7.00 -1.25
N LEU A 166 15.66 -6.89 0.07
CA LEU A 166 14.52 -6.37 0.80
C LEU A 166 14.10 -4.96 0.33
N ILE A 167 15.09 -4.10 0.10
CA ILE A 167 14.88 -2.67 -0.17
C ILE A 167 14.52 -2.39 -1.61
N PHE A 168 15.15 -3.10 -2.54
CA PHE A 168 14.95 -2.85 -3.97
C PHE A 168 13.86 -3.73 -4.59
N PHE A 169 13.51 -4.86 -3.97
CA PHE A 169 12.60 -5.84 -4.56
C PHE A 169 11.31 -6.01 -3.75
N ASP A 170 11.42 -6.25 -2.44
CA ASP A 170 10.27 -6.71 -1.66
C ASP A 170 9.37 -5.57 -1.16
N LEU A 171 9.98 -4.48 -0.69
CA LEU A 171 9.27 -3.38 -0.02
C LEU A 171 8.81 -2.20 -0.89
N PRO A 172 9.43 -1.85 -2.05
CA PRO A 172 9.01 -0.68 -2.82
C PRO A 172 7.51 -0.63 -3.16
N PRO A 173 6.84 -1.74 -3.53
CA PRO A 173 5.41 -1.69 -3.82
C PRO A 173 4.56 -1.31 -2.60
N LEU A 174 5.02 -1.52 -1.37
CA LEU A 174 4.30 -1.11 -0.16
C LEU A 174 4.30 0.41 0.05
N ILE A 175 5.27 1.14 -0.53
CA ILE A 175 5.30 2.61 -0.50
C ILE A 175 4.05 3.19 -1.16
N SER A 176 3.47 2.48 -2.13
CA SER A 176 2.25 2.89 -2.83
C SER A 176 1.04 3.10 -1.90
N LEU A 177 1.03 2.45 -0.72
CA LEU A 177 -0.03 2.59 0.28
C LEU A 177 -0.19 4.04 0.78
N LEU A 178 0.89 4.83 0.77
CA LEU A 178 0.86 6.27 1.07
C LEU A 178 -0.09 7.04 0.16
N PHE A 179 -0.19 6.65 -1.10
CA PHE A 179 -0.98 7.36 -2.10
C PHE A 179 -2.46 6.96 -2.08
N MET A 180 -2.80 5.79 -1.53
CA MET A 180 -4.17 5.24 -1.56
C MET A 180 -5.12 5.83 -0.51
N SER A 181 -4.62 6.55 0.49
CA SER A 181 -5.42 7.13 1.60
C SER A 181 -6.36 6.12 2.28
N LEU A 182 -5.82 4.93 2.55
CA LEU A 182 -6.52 3.83 3.18
C LEU A 182 -6.80 4.10 4.67
N PRO A 183 -7.78 3.39 5.28
CA PRO A 183 -7.96 3.38 6.73
C PRO A 183 -6.68 2.90 7.44
N THR A 184 -6.33 3.56 8.54
CA THR A 184 -5.09 3.30 9.29
C THR A 184 -5.02 1.88 9.80
N PHE A 185 -6.16 1.30 10.19
CA PHE A 185 -6.22 -0.10 10.65
C PHE A 185 -5.74 -1.07 9.58
N LEU A 186 -6.19 -0.89 8.33
CA LEU A 186 -5.81 -1.75 7.21
C LEU A 186 -4.32 -1.60 6.86
N VAL A 187 -3.83 -0.36 6.81
CA VAL A 187 -2.41 -0.09 6.56
C VAL A 187 -1.55 -0.65 7.69
N GLY A 188 -2.00 -0.48 8.93
CA GLY A 188 -1.34 -1.02 10.12
C GLY A 188 -1.21 -2.55 10.06
N GLU A 189 -2.27 -3.27 9.66
CA GLU A 189 -2.24 -4.72 9.51
C GLU A 189 -1.23 -5.18 8.44
N ILE A 190 -1.25 -4.56 7.26
CA ILE A 190 -0.32 -4.88 6.17
C ILE A 190 1.13 -4.59 6.58
N MET A 191 1.39 -3.39 7.14
CA MET A 191 2.74 -2.99 7.54
C MET A 191 3.25 -3.80 8.73
N PHE A 192 2.37 -4.15 9.67
CA PHE A 192 2.73 -5.02 10.79
C PHE A 192 3.14 -6.39 10.30
N LEU A 193 2.38 -7.00 9.37
CA LEU A 193 2.74 -8.28 8.78
C LEU A 193 4.06 -8.20 7.99
N ALA A 194 4.27 -7.12 7.24
CA ALA A 194 5.52 -6.90 6.50
C ALA A 194 6.73 -6.78 7.45
N ILE A 195 6.66 -5.96 8.50
CA ILE A 195 7.74 -5.83 9.48
C ILE A 195 7.99 -7.16 10.20
N LEU A 196 6.92 -7.84 10.62
CA LEU A 196 7.02 -9.11 11.33
C LEU A 196 7.68 -10.19 10.45
N SER A 197 7.29 -10.31 9.18
CA SER A 197 7.85 -11.32 8.27
C SER A 197 9.28 -10.99 7.86
N PHE A 198 9.50 -9.80 7.31
CA PHE A 198 10.76 -9.42 6.68
C PHE A 198 11.85 -8.97 7.63
N SER A 199 11.51 -8.32 8.76
CA SER A 199 12.50 -7.82 9.72
C SER A 199 12.70 -8.74 10.92
N VAL A 200 11.68 -9.52 11.30
CA VAL A 200 11.73 -10.32 12.54
C VAL A 200 11.82 -11.82 12.25
N ILE A 201 10.77 -12.44 11.69
CA ILE A 201 10.66 -13.89 11.58
C ILE A 201 11.75 -14.46 10.67
N ILE A 202 11.80 -14.03 9.40
CA ILE A 202 12.69 -14.63 8.41
C ILE A 202 14.17 -14.40 8.78
N PRO A 203 14.61 -13.18 9.11
CA PRO A 203 15.99 -12.95 9.51
C PRO A 203 16.40 -13.69 10.78
N THR A 204 15.47 -13.95 11.70
CA THR A 204 15.76 -14.73 12.92
C THR A 204 15.89 -16.21 12.61
N VAL A 205 14.97 -16.78 11.83
CA VAL A 205 14.97 -18.21 11.49
C VAL A 205 16.17 -18.57 10.62
N LEU A 206 16.55 -17.71 9.68
CA LEU A 206 17.67 -17.94 8.76
C LEU A 206 19.03 -17.47 9.32
N GLY A 207 19.07 -16.93 10.54
CA GLY A 207 20.32 -16.49 11.18
C GLY A 207 20.96 -15.23 10.56
N TYR A 208 20.21 -14.46 9.78
CA TYR A 208 20.70 -13.21 9.18
C TYR A 208 21.13 -12.20 10.27
N TRP A 209 20.39 -12.16 11.39
CA TRP A 209 20.75 -11.30 12.54
C TRP A 209 22.07 -11.69 13.20
N GLN A 210 22.38 -12.99 13.27
CA GLN A 210 23.64 -13.46 13.84
C GLN A 210 24.81 -13.02 12.97
N SER A 211 24.67 -13.12 11.63
CA SER A 211 25.66 -12.61 10.70
C SER A 211 25.92 -11.11 10.84
N MET A 212 24.89 -10.30 11.15
CA MET A 212 25.05 -8.86 11.37
C MET A 212 25.73 -8.56 12.72
N ASN A 213 25.34 -9.27 13.78
CA ASN A 213 25.92 -9.10 15.11
C ASN A 213 27.40 -9.50 15.15
N ASP A 214 27.78 -10.53 14.39
CA ASP A 214 29.18 -10.90 14.19
C ASP A 214 29.98 -9.73 13.60
N ILE A 215 29.46 -8.99 12.61
CA ILE A 215 30.17 -7.85 12.00
C ILE A 215 30.35 -6.70 13.00
N VAL A 216 29.32 -6.40 13.79
CA VAL A 216 29.36 -5.32 14.77
C VAL A 216 30.32 -5.64 15.93
N ASN A 217 30.36 -6.89 16.39
CA ASN A 217 31.13 -7.28 17.57
C ASN A 217 32.55 -7.78 17.25
N SER A 218 32.77 -8.39 16.08
CA SER A 218 34.09 -8.94 15.73
C SER A 218 35.13 -7.86 15.41
N GLY A 219 34.73 -6.61 15.26
CA GLY A 219 35.62 -5.46 15.14
C GLY A 219 36.46 -5.41 13.86
N ILE A 220 37.05 -6.51 13.39
CA ILE A 220 38.08 -6.57 12.33
C ILE A 220 38.23 -7.99 11.71
N GLU A 221 37.43 -9.02 12.02
CA GLU A 221 37.61 -10.32 11.30
C GLU A 221 36.96 -10.33 9.91
N PHE A 222 37.82 -10.03 8.93
CA PHE A 222 37.59 -9.65 7.53
C PHE A 222 37.13 -10.77 6.57
N THR A 223 36.82 -11.96 7.06
CA THR A 223 36.68 -13.19 6.23
C THR A 223 35.34 -13.34 5.50
N ARG A 224 34.51 -12.29 5.42
CA ARG A 224 33.13 -12.41 4.89
C ARG A 224 32.71 -11.33 3.90
N PHE A 225 33.66 -10.58 3.36
CA PHE A 225 33.39 -9.79 2.16
C PHE A 225 33.15 -10.73 0.98
N SER A 226 32.43 -10.26 -0.05
CA SER A 226 32.58 -10.90 -1.34
C SER A 226 34.04 -10.73 -1.80
N PRO A 227 34.58 -11.65 -2.60
CA PRO A 227 35.98 -11.59 -3.06
C PRO A 227 36.37 -10.22 -3.64
N PHE A 228 35.40 -9.53 -4.26
CA PHE A 228 35.53 -8.17 -4.78
C PHE A 228 35.85 -7.11 -3.72
N TRP A 229 35.14 -7.11 -2.59
CA TRP A 229 35.37 -6.14 -1.51
C TRP A 229 36.60 -6.51 -0.68
N GLU A 230 36.94 -7.80 -0.62
CA GLU A 230 38.17 -8.27 0.02
C GLU A 230 39.39 -7.71 -0.71
N GLU A 231 39.44 -7.78 -2.04
CA GLU A 231 40.53 -7.22 -2.84
C GLU A 231 40.66 -5.69 -2.69
N LEU A 232 39.54 -4.97 -2.62
CA LEU A 232 39.55 -3.50 -2.52
C LEU A 232 39.88 -2.99 -1.10
N CYS A 233 39.56 -3.78 -0.07
CA CYS A 233 39.59 -3.32 1.33
C CYS A 233 40.56 -4.11 2.22
N SER A 234 41.36 -5.01 1.65
CA SER A 234 42.46 -5.71 2.33
C SER A 234 43.86 -5.18 1.97
N ASP A 235 43.96 -4.12 1.16
CA ASP A 235 45.22 -3.52 0.73
C ASP A 235 46.05 -3.02 1.94
N GLU A 236 47.01 -3.85 2.40
CA GLU A 236 47.84 -3.61 3.59
C GLU A 236 48.70 -2.35 3.47
N ASP A 237 48.99 -1.91 2.24
CA ASP A 237 49.82 -0.74 1.96
C ASP A 237 49.12 0.59 2.29
N ARG A 238 47.79 0.60 2.52
CA ARG A 238 47.01 1.83 2.80
C ARG A 238 46.00 1.66 3.94
N PRO A 239 46.44 1.68 5.21
CA PRO A 239 45.59 1.45 6.38
C PRO A 239 44.46 2.48 6.54
N ASP A 240 44.65 3.70 6.06
CA ASP A 240 43.66 4.78 6.11
C ASP A 240 42.46 4.50 5.21
N ILE A 241 42.72 3.93 4.01
CA ILE A 241 41.70 3.57 3.03
C ILE A 241 40.91 2.36 3.53
N VAL A 242 41.61 1.37 4.10
CA VAL A 242 41.01 0.19 4.70
C VAL A 242 40.03 0.57 5.82
N ARG A 243 40.39 1.52 6.69
CA ARG A 243 39.48 2.02 7.74
C ARG A 243 38.25 2.73 7.19
N SER A 244 38.41 3.60 6.21
CA SER A 244 37.30 4.30 5.56
C SER A 244 36.38 3.34 4.79
N CYS A 245 36.92 2.33 4.13
CA CYS A 245 36.12 1.30 3.45
C CYS A 245 35.24 0.52 4.45
N LYS A 246 35.78 0.12 5.61
CA LYS A 246 35.02 -0.59 6.66
C LYS A 246 33.79 0.21 7.11
N ILE A 247 34.02 1.49 7.39
CA ILE A 247 32.97 2.41 7.83
C ILE A 247 31.93 2.56 6.73
N ASP A 248 32.36 2.83 5.50
CA ASP A 248 31.47 2.99 4.35
C ASP A 248 30.60 1.76 4.09
N TYR A 249 31.16 0.56 4.20
CA TYR A 249 30.40 -0.69 4.05
C TYR A 249 29.34 -0.87 5.14
N VAL A 250 29.68 -0.64 6.42
CA VAL A 250 28.72 -0.74 7.52
C VAL A 250 27.59 0.27 7.34
N TYR A 251 27.90 1.51 6.96
CA TYR A 251 26.86 2.50 6.66
C TYR A 251 26.00 2.07 5.47
N LYS A 252 26.59 1.60 4.37
CA LYS A 252 25.84 1.13 3.19
C LYS A 252 24.96 -0.08 3.47
N MET A 253 25.24 -0.88 4.50
CA MET A 253 24.42 -2.04 4.87
C MET A 253 23.40 -1.74 5.97
N ALA A 254 23.79 -1.04 7.03
CA ALA A 254 22.92 -0.77 8.17
C ALA A 254 21.96 0.40 7.93
N LEU A 255 22.40 1.46 7.24
CA LEU A 255 21.60 2.67 7.03
C LEU A 255 20.35 2.41 6.18
N PRO A 256 20.41 1.66 5.06
CA PRO A 256 19.22 1.35 4.28
C PRO A 256 18.18 0.58 5.10
N TYR A 257 18.60 -0.39 5.92
CA TYR A 257 17.69 -1.12 6.81
C TYR A 257 16.98 -0.19 7.81
N ILE A 258 17.72 0.73 8.45
CA ILE A 258 17.14 1.71 9.38
C ILE A 258 16.14 2.62 8.64
N LEU A 259 16.52 3.13 7.47
CA LEU A 259 15.66 3.99 6.66
C LEU A 259 14.37 3.30 6.27
N VAL A 260 14.43 2.02 5.93
CA VAL A 260 13.27 1.24 5.52
C VAL A 260 12.30 1.00 6.66
N ASN A 261 12.79 0.60 7.83
CA ASN A 261 11.91 0.47 9.00
C ASN A 261 11.32 1.83 9.40
N ALA A 262 12.10 2.91 9.31
CA ALA A 262 11.60 4.26 9.53
C ALA A 262 10.53 4.67 8.51
N LEU A 263 10.70 4.32 7.23
CA LEU A 263 9.71 4.55 6.17
C LEU A 263 8.42 3.79 6.45
N MET A 264 8.50 2.51 6.85
CA MET A 264 7.34 1.70 7.18
C MET A 264 6.53 2.30 8.34
N ILE A 265 7.22 2.78 9.38
CA ILE A 265 6.58 3.51 10.49
C ILE A 265 5.98 4.84 9.98
N ALA A 266 6.70 5.56 9.13
CA ALA A 266 6.20 6.80 8.53
C ALA A 266 4.92 6.58 7.72
N VAL A 267 4.78 5.45 7.00
CA VAL A 267 3.54 5.12 6.29
C VAL A 267 2.35 4.98 7.23
N ILE A 268 2.55 4.34 8.40
CA ILE A 268 1.50 4.21 9.41
C ILE A 268 1.12 5.60 9.94
N ILE A 269 2.11 6.45 10.26
CA ILE A 269 1.88 7.81 10.77
C ILE A 269 1.13 8.67 9.74
N VAL A 270 1.59 8.68 8.49
CA VAL A 270 0.94 9.45 7.42
C VAL A 270 -0.48 8.96 7.17
N SER A 271 -0.71 7.64 7.25
CA SER A 271 -2.06 7.07 7.13
C SER A 271 -2.97 7.54 8.26
N ALA A 272 -2.47 7.58 9.50
CA ALA A 272 -3.21 8.10 10.65
C ALA A 272 -3.57 9.59 10.49
N LEU A 273 -2.63 10.41 10.03
CA LEU A 273 -2.86 11.83 9.77
C LEU A 273 -3.86 12.07 8.62
N SER A 274 -3.72 11.30 7.54
CA SER A 274 -4.65 11.31 6.41
C SER A 274 -6.06 10.95 6.86
N GLU A 275 -6.21 9.90 7.67
CA GLU A 275 -7.52 9.48 8.18
C GLU A 275 -8.13 10.54 9.11
N ALA A 276 -7.36 11.10 10.04
CA ALA A 276 -7.83 12.16 10.93
C ALA A 276 -8.32 13.38 10.14
N THR A 277 -7.62 13.74 9.07
CA THR A 277 -7.98 14.86 8.18
C THR A 277 -9.26 14.56 7.41
N ASN A 278 -9.38 13.36 6.83
CA ASN A 278 -10.57 12.94 6.09
C ASN A 278 -11.80 12.86 6.99
N ARG A 279 -11.66 12.34 8.23
CA ARG A 279 -12.74 12.30 9.23
C ARG A 279 -13.20 13.72 9.60
N ARG A 280 -12.29 14.66 9.82
CA ARG A 280 -12.63 16.08 10.09
C ARG A 280 -13.39 16.70 8.93
N LEU A 281 -12.91 16.52 7.69
CA LEU A 281 -13.57 17.04 6.49
C LEU A 281 -14.98 16.48 6.31
N PHE A 282 -15.19 15.21 6.64
CA PHE A 282 -16.51 14.60 6.61
C PHE A 282 -17.48 15.23 7.61
N ILE A 283 -17.04 15.43 8.86
CA ILE A 283 -17.83 16.08 9.90
C ILE A 283 -18.17 17.53 9.50
N TRP A 284 -17.17 18.28 9.01
CA TRP A 284 -17.38 19.65 8.53
C TRP A 284 -18.41 19.73 7.41
N LYS A 285 -18.33 18.85 6.40
CA LYS A 285 -19.34 18.80 5.32
C LYS A 285 -20.75 18.57 5.85
N LYS A 286 -20.92 17.70 6.84
CA LYS A 286 -22.24 17.46 7.45
C LYS A 286 -22.74 18.66 8.24
N LEU A 287 -21.86 19.29 9.03
CA LEU A 287 -22.19 20.48 9.81
C LEU A 287 -22.67 21.62 8.89
N THR A 288 -21.93 21.89 7.81
CA THR A 288 -22.28 22.94 6.85
C THR A 288 -23.61 22.66 6.15
N ARG A 289 -23.91 21.41 5.77
CA ARG A 289 -25.22 21.04 5.20
C ARG A 289 -26.36 21.25 6.19
N ALA A 290 -26.17 20.87 7.45
CA ALA A 290 -27.17 21.07 8.49
C ALA A 290 -27.45 22.56 8.72
N GLN A 291 -26.39 23.38 8.83
CA GLN A 291 -26.51 24.83 8.94
C GLN A 291 -27.23 25.45 7.74
N HIS A 292 -26.83 25.08 6.52
CA HIS A 292 -27.48 25.58 5.30
C HIS A 292 -28.96 25.20 5.24
N SER A 293 -29.32 23.98 5.64
CA SER A 293 -30.72 23.55 5.69
C SER A 293 -31.54 24.30 6.73
N LYS A 294 -30.94 24.66 7.87
CA LYS A 294 -31.58 25.46 8.92
C LYS A 294 -31.84 26.88 8.41
N ILE A 295 -30.84 27.50 7.79
CA ILE A 295 -30.96 28.84 7.19
C ILE A 295 -32.09 28.88 6.15
N ILE A 296 -32.17 27.87 5.26
CA ILE A 296 -33.27 27.80 4.28
C ILE A 296 -34.64 27.71 4.96
N LYS A 297 -34.78 26.88 6.00
CA LYS A 297 -36.05 26.73 6.74
C LYS A 297 -36.44 28.03 7.44
N ASP A 298 -35.47 28.71 8.06
CA ASP A 298 -35.69 29.97 8.75
C ASP A 298 -36.09 31.08 7.74
N HIS A 299 -35.49 31.10 6.55
CA HIS A 299 -35.90 32.02 5.47
C HIS A 299 -37.32 31.74 4.98
N LYS A 300 -37.68 30.49 4.69
CA LYS A 300 -39.06 30.13 4.28
C LYS A 300 -40.09 30.51 5.33
N LYS A 301 -39.80 30.23 6.61
CA LYS A 301 -40.71 30.58 7.70
C LYS A 301 -40.95 32.08 7.79
N LYS A 302 -39.91 32.90 7.57
CA LYS A 302 -40.01 34.37 7.51
C LYS A 302 -40.84 34.83 6.30
N GLU A 303 -40.63 34.25 5.13
CA GLU A 303 -41.45 34.56 3.94
C GLU A 303 -42.93 34.24 4.18
N GLU A 304 -43.23 33.07 4.75
CA GLU A 304 -44.59 32.66 5.09
C GLU A 304 -45.24 33.63 6.10
N THR A 305 -44.53 34.05 7.15
CA THR A 305 -45.06 35.04 8.11
C THR A 305 -45.32 36.40 7.47
N ILE A 306 -44.48 36.83 6.54
CA ILE A 306 -44.68 38.09 5.80
C ILE A 306 -45.94 37.99 4.93
N ILE A 307 -46.12 36.88 4.21
CA ILE A 307 -47.30 36.65 3.37
C ILE A 307 -48.59 36.64 4.22
N GLU A 308 -48.57 35.95 5.36
CA GLU A 308 -49.72 35.93 6.29
C GLU A 308 -50.06 37.33 6.83
N MET A 309 -49.06 38.13 7.20
CA MET A 309 -49.29 39.52 7.63
C MET A 309 -49.94 40.35 6.50
N PHE A 310 -49.48 40.23 5.26
CA PHE A 310 -50.06 40.97 4.13
C PHE A 310 -51.46 40.50 3.73
N GLN A 311 -51.81 39.22 3.92
CA GLN A 311 -53.17 38.72 3.68
C GLN A 311 -54.16 39.10 4.79
N SER A 312 -53.66 39.39 5.99
CA SER A 312 -54.46 39.83 7.13
C SER A 312 -54.76 41.35 7.16
N PHE A 313 -54.12 42.12 6.27
CA PHE A 313 -54.33 43.55 6.06
C PHE A 313 -55.33 43.80 4.92
#